data_AF-A0A2L2WSD5-F1
#
_entry.id   AF-A0A2L2WSD5-F1
#
_cell.length_a   1.000
_cell.length_b   1.000
_cell.length_c   1.000
_cell.angle_alpha   90.00
_cell.angle_beta   90.00
_cell.angle_gamma   90.00
#
_symmetry.space_group_name_H-M   'P 1'
#
loop_
_entity.id
_entity.type
_entity.pdbx_description
1 polymer ?
#
loop_
_entity_poly.entity_id
_entity_poly.type
_entity_poly.pdbx_seq_one_letter_code
_entity_poly.pdbx_strand_id
1 'polypeptide(L)'
;MEKRFIAIVTIQRKVISSNISSRTLDLTKLVASYYVPNTQNLFYESEPEHGGYIECTLDDVDANIADLPCKSFNDNGDFRSQECISLLKQADIVVTNPPFSIFREHLAQITRYKKDFLVIGNINAISRSLSSNPNK
;
A
#
# COMPACT_ATOMS: atom_id res chain seq x y z
N MET A 1 -10.62 3.74 16.70
CA MET A 1 -9.95 2.48 16.34
C MET A 1 -9.00 2.80 15.20
N GLU A 2 -7.70 2.82 15.46
CA GLU A 2 -6.68 3.19 14.46
C GLU A 2 -6.63 2.13 13.36
N LYS A 3 -7.39 2.35 12.28
CA LYS A 3 -7.21 1.60 11.04
C LYS A 3 -5.83 1.95 10.50
N ARG A 4 -4.91 0.98 10.50
CA ARG A 4 -3.56 1.16 9.97
C ARG A 4 -3.64 1.01 8.45
N PHE A 5 -3.66 2.15 7.75
CA PHE A 5 -3.77 2.19 6.30
C PHE A 5 -2.45 1.78 5.64
N ILE A 6 -2.41 0.59 5.04
CA ILE A 6 -1.40 0.21 4.05
C ILE A 6 -2.03 0.45 2.69
N ALA A 7 -1.99 1.69 2.22
CA ALA A 7 -2.36 1.96 0.84
C ALA A 7 -1.37 1.22 -0.09
N ILE A 8 -1.90 0.49 -1.07
CA ILE A 8 -1.15 -0.04 -2.21
C ILE A 8 -1.74 0.65 -3.43
N VAL A 9 -1.34 1.90 -3.67
CA VAL A 9 -1.81 2.69 -4.81
C VAL A 9 -1.24 2.10 -6.09
N THR A 10 -1.88 1.07 -6.65
CA THR A 10 -1.43 0.47 -7.91
C THR A 10 -1.61 1.47 -9.04
N ILE A 11 -0.51 1.99 -9.58
CA ILE A 11 -0.54 2.79 -10.81
C ILE A 11 -0.41 1.83 -12.00
N GLN A 12 -1.14 2.05 -13.09
CA GLN A 12 -0.94 1.36 -14.37
C GLN A 12 -0.69 2.39 -15.47
N ARG A 13 0.49 2.39 -16.08
CA ARG A 13 0.87 3.30 -17.17
C ARG A 13 0.51 2.74 -18.55
N LYS A 14 -0.18 3.53 -19.39
CA LYS A 14 -0.30 3.25 -20.83
C LYS A 14 0.89 3.91 -21.54
N VAL A 15 1.76 3.14 -22.19
CA VAL A 15 2.86 3.69 -22.99
C VAL A 15 2.25 4.25 -24.28
N ILE A 16 2.17 5.57 -24.41
CA ILE A 16 1.93 6.23 -25.69
C ILE A 16 3.15 7.08 -26.01
N SER A 17 3.76 6.76 -27.15
CA SER A 17 4.87 7.49 -27.74
C SER A 17 4.42 8.89 -28.17
N SER A 18 4.68 9.93 -27.38
CA SER A 18 4.98 11.28 -27.89
C SER A 18 5.42 12.22 -26.78
N ASN A 19 6.43 13.04 -27.10
CA ASN A 19 7.03 14.07 -26.26
C ASN A 19 5.99 15.07 -25.72
N ILE A 20 5.75 15.11 -24.41
CA ILE A 20 5.03 16.22 -23.76
C ILE A 20 5.75 16.63 -22.48
N SER A 21 6.18 17.89 -22.45
CA SER A 21 6.65 18.63 -21.29
C SER A 21 5.47 19.05 -20.41
N SER A 22 5.01 18.14 -19.57
CA SER A 22 4.14 18.34 -18.40
C SER A 22 3.93 16.94 -17.82
N ARG A 23 4.50 16.68 -16.64
CA ARG A 23 4.49 15.34 -16.02
C ARG A 23 3.11 15.04 -15.42
N THR A 24 2.07 14.96 -16.23
CA THR A 24 0.83 14.28 -15.83
C THR A 24 1.16 12.80 -15.67
N LEU A 25 0.96 12.27 -14.46
CA LEU A 25 0.97 10.83 -14.23
C LEU A 25 -0.28 10.29 -14.95
N ASP A 26 -0.11 9.51 -16.03
CA ASP A 26 -1.22 8.85 -16.74
C ASP A 26 -1.81 7.72 -15.88
N LEU A 27 -2.43 8.09 -14.75
CA LEU A 27 -3.02 7.18 -13.78
C LEU A 27 -4.34 6.65 -14.31
N THR A 28 -4.46 5.33 -14.39
CA THR A 28 -5.67 4.66 -14.90
C THR A 28 -6.49 3.99 -13.81
N LYS A 29 -5.86 3.64 -12.69
CA LYS A 29 -6.47 2.96 -11.57
C LYS A 29 -5.75 3.36 -10.28
N LEU A 30 -6.49 3.40 -9.18
CA LEU A 30 -6.00 3.49 -7.82
C LEU A 30 -6.59 2.33 -7.03
N VAL A 31 -5.76 1.68 -6.22
CA VAL A 31 -6.22 0.64 -5.29
C VAL A 31 -5.83 1.08 -3.88
N ALA A 32 -6.75 0.92 -2.94
CA ALA A 32 -6.50 1.24 -1.54
C ALA A 32 -6.89 0.03 -0.69
N SER A 33 -5.90 -0.69 -0.19
CA SER A 33 -6.09 -1.84 0.70
C SER A 33 -6.00 -1.45 2.17
N TYR A 34 -6.59 -2.26 3.04
CA TYR A 34 -6.43 -2.17 4.48
C TYR A 34 -6.24 -3.54 5.12
N TYR A 35 -5.50 -3.53 6.22
CA TYR A 35 -5.23 -4.69 7.06
C TYR A 35 -6.07 -4.62 8.32
N VAL A 36 -6.60 -5.77 8.74
CA VAL A 36 -7.28 -5.94 10.01
C VAL A 36 -6.41 -6.80 10.94
N PRO A 37 -5.97 -6.28 12.09
CA PRO A 37 -5.24 -7.09 13.06
C PRO A 37 -6.09 -8.25 13.54
N ASN A 38 -5.52 -9.44 13.61
CA ASN A 38 -6.22 -10.61 14.13
C ASN A 38 -6.38 -10.45 15.66
N THR A 39 -7.46 -9.80 16.09
CA THR A 39 -7.82 -9.69 17.50
C THR A 39 -8.68 -10.89 17.86
N GLN A 40 -8.06 -12.07 17.95
CA GLN A 40 -8.69 -13.19 18.65
C GLN A 40 -8.79 -12.81 20.12
N ASN A 41 -9.92 -12.22 20.50
CA ASN A 41 -10.28 -12.19 21.90
C ASN A 41 -10.75 -13.60 22.26
N LEU A 42 -10.06 -14.27 23.18
CA LEU A 42 -10.45 -15.54 23.80
C LEU A 42 -11.90 -15.57 24.36
N PHE A 43 -12.58 -14.42 24.36
CA PHE A 43 -13.88 -14.17 24.97
C PHE A 43 -14.98 -13.76 23.96
N TYR A 44 -14.69 -13.66 22.66
CA TYR A 44 -15.69 -13.29 21.65
C TYR A 44 -15.71 -14.29 20.48
N GLU A 45 -16.84 -14.98 20.29
CA GLU A 45 -17.14 -15.83 19.13
C GLU A 45 -17.58 -15.01 17.90
N SER A 46 -16.86 -13.93 17.59
CA SER A 46 -17.11 -13.20 16.34
C SER A 46 -16.30 -13.81 15.20
N GLU A 47 -16.92 -13.93 14.02
CA GLU A 47 -16.20 -14.26 12.77
C GLU A 47 -14.98 -13.34 12.62
N PRO A 48 -13.81 -13.87 12.21
CA PRO A 48 -12.61 -13.07 12.03
C PRO A 48 -12.88 -11.96 11.01
N GLU A 49 -12.58 -10.72 11.38
CA GLU A 49 -12.77 -9.58 10.49
C GLU A 49 -11.70 -9.62 9.39
N HIS A 50 -12.15 -9.53 8.14
CA HIS A 50 -11.29 -9.64 6.96
C HIS A 50 -10.73 -8.28 6.55
N GLY A 51 -9.54 -8.30 5.96
CA GLY A 51 -9.03 -7.15 5.24
C GLY A 51 -9.82 -6.90 3.97
N GLY A 52 -9.52 -5.81 3.29
CA GLY A 52 -10.14 -5.53 2.00
C GLY A 52 -9.45 -4.43 1.23
N TYR A 53 -10.04 -4.07 0.10
CA TYR A 53 -9.56 -3.00 -0.74
C TYR A 53 -10.69 -2.34 -1.53
N ILE A 54 -10.45 -1.09 -1.92
CA ILE A 54 -11.29 -0.33 -2.84
C ILE A 54 -10.48 -0.11 -4.11
N GLU A 55 -11.16 -0.15 -5.26
CA GLU A 55 -10.59 0.25 -6.54
C GLU A 55 -11.30 1.52 -7.02
N CYS A 56 -10.53 2.50 -7.47
CA CYS A 56 -11.03 3.71 -8.10
C CYS A 56 -10.42 3.82 -9.50
N THR A 57 -11.22 4.23 -10.47
CA THR A 57 -10.80 4.53 -11.83
C THR A 57 -11.11 5.99 -12.16
N LEU A 58 -10.81 6.43 -13.39
CA LEU A 58 -11.16 7.78 -13.84
C LEU A 58 -12.67 8.02 -13.87
N ASP A 59 -13.47 6.96 -13.99
CA ASP A 59 -14.93 7.04 -13.99
C ASP A 59 -15.49 7.30 -12.58
N ASP A 60 -14.66 7.09 -11.54
CA ASP A 60 -15.05 7.21 -10.13
C ASP A 60 -14.59 8.53 -9.48
N VAL A 61 -14.00 9.46 -10.25
CA VAL A 61 -13.37 10.69 -9.72
C VAL A 61 -14.37 11.58 -8.98
N ASP A 62 -15.61 11.64 -9.45
CA ASP A 62 -16.68 12.43 -8.85
C ASP A 62 -17.53 11.62 -7.85
N ALA A 63 -17.24 10.32 -7.67
CA ALA A 63 -17.96 9.47 -6.74
C ALA A 63 -17.57 9.76 -5.29
N ASN A 64 -18.53 9.63 -4.38
CA ASN A 64 -18.22 9.65 -2.96
C ASN A 64 -17.49 8.34 -2.60
N ILE A 65 -16.36 8.44 -1.90
CA ILE A 65 -15.57 7.28 -1.46
C ILE A 65 -16.43 6.27 -0.68
N ALA A 66 -17.42 6.75 0.08
CA ALA A 66 -18.32 5.90 0.85
C ALA A 66 -19.21 4.99 -0.01
N ASP A 67 -19.45 5.37 -1.28
CA ASP A 67 -20.31 4.65 -2.21
C ASP A 67 -19.51 3.65 -3.07
N LEU A 68 -18.18 3.68 -2.99
CA LEU A 68 -17.33 2.78 -3.75
C LEU A 68 -17.40 1.35 -3.21
N PRO A 69 -17.49 0.34 -4.10
CA PRO A 69 -17.58 -1.04 -3.68
C PRO A 69 -16.28 -1.48 -2.99
N CYS A 70 -16.39 -1.86 -1.71
CA CYS A 70 -15.30 -2.50 -0.99
C CYS A 70 -15.26 -3.99 -1.31
N LYS A 71 -14.10 -4.49 -1.71
CA LYS A 71 -13.82 -5.91 -1.96
C LYS A 71 -13.12 -6.51 -0.74
N SER A 72 -13.68 -7.57 -0.17
CA SER A 72 -13.08 -8.28 0.96
C SER A 72 -12.02 -9.28 0.49
N PHE A 73 -10.96 -9.42 1.28
CA PHE A 73 -10.01 -10.52 1.16
C PHE A 73 -10.54 -11.77 1.87
N ASN A 74 -9.97 -12.92 1.53
CA ASN A 74 -10.21 -14.15 2.29
C ASN A 74 -9.46 -14.13 3.63
N ASP A 75 -8.34 -13.42 3.69
CA ASP A 75 -7.55 -13.24 4.91
C ASP A 75 -7.67 -11.80 5.46
N ASN A 76 -6.86 -11.48 6.45
CA ASN A 76 -6.86 -10.22 7.19
C ASN A 76 -6.21 -9.03 6.44
N GLY A 77 -5.75 -9.22 5.21
CA GLY A 77 -5.09 -8.18 4.42
C GLY A 77 -3.62 -7.93 4.78
N ASP A 78 -2.91 -8.90 5.38
CA ASP A 78 -1.46 -8.80 5.58
C ASP A 78 -0.74 -8.67 4.23
N PHE A 79 0.24 -7.78 4.13
CA PHE A 79 0.99 -7.53 2.89
C PHE A 79 1.74 -8.78 2.37
N ARG A 80 1.94 -9.79 3.22
CA ARG A 80 2.52 -11.09 2.86
C ARG A 80 1.51 -12.06 2.27
N SER A 81 0.22 -11.79 2.37
CA SER A 81 -0.84 -12.64 1.80
C SER A 81 -0.76 -12.69 0.28
N GLN A 82 -1.22 -13.79 -0.32
CA GLN A 82 -1.21 -13.93 -1.78
C GLN A 82 -2.11 -12.91 -2.48
N GLU A 83 -3.21 -12.50 -1.83
CA GLU A 83 -4.13 -11.50 -2.34
C GLU A 83 -3.46 -10.12 -2.41
N CYS A 84 -2.77 -9.69 -1.34
CA CYS A 84 -2.01 -8.44 -1.34
C CYS A 84 -0.80 -8.49 -2.27
N ILE A 85 -0.10 -9.61 -2.37
CA ILE A 85 1.00 -9.79 -3.34
C ILE A 85 0.48 -9.69 -4.78
N SER A 86 -0.72 -10.17 -5.05
CA SER A 86 -1.35 -10.08 -6.38
C SER A 86 -1.70 -8.63 -6.74
N LEU A 87 -2.12 -7.83 -5.77
CA LEU A 87 -2.28 -6.37 -5.95
C LEU A 87 -0.91 -5.69 -6.16
N LEU A 88 0.08 -6.00 -5.32
CA LEU A 88 1.43 -5.46 -5.44
C LEU A 88 2.04 -5.72 -6.83
N LYS A 89 1.87 -6.92 -7.38
CA LYS A 89 2.35 -7.26 -8.73
C LYS A 89 1.75 -6.37 -9.81
N GLN A 90 0.49 -5.96 -9.67
CA GLN A 90 -0.21 -5.07 -10.60
C GLN A 90 0.17 -3.59 -10.43
N ALA A 91 0.79 -3.23 -9.30
CA ALA A 91 1.21 -1.86 -9.02
C ALA A 91 2.42 -1.45 -9.88
N ASP A 92 2.44 -0.23 -10.38
CA ASP A 92 3.68 0.43 -10.81
C ASP A 92 4.36 1.15 -9.63
N ILE A 93 3.57 1.84 -8.80
CA ILE A 93 4.03 2.60 -7.62
C ILE A 93 3.34 2.05 -6.36
N VAL A 94 3.98 2.12 -5.20
CA VAL A 94 3.38 1.81 -3.90
C VAL A 94 3.50 3.02 -2.98
N VAL A 95 2.38 3.52 -2.47
CA VAL A 95 2.36 4.62 -1.49
C VAL A 95 1.93 4.10 -0.14
N THR A 96 2.82 4.06 0.87
CA THR A 96 2.53 3.35 2.12
C THR A 96 2.99 4.10 3.37
N ASN A 97 2.29 3.92 4.50
CA ASN A 97 2.69 4.36 5.84
C ASN A 97 2.74 3.15 6.79
N PRO A 98 3.73 2.26 6.64
CA PRO A 98 3.77 1.04 7.42
C PRO A 98 4.18 1.33 8.87
N PRO A 99 3.63 0.61 9.86
CA PRO A 99 4.14 0.67 11.22
C PRO A 99 5.61 0.25 11.25
N PHE A 100 6.39 0.88 12.15
CA PHE A 100 7.85 0.72 12.18
C PHE A 100 8.32 -0.74 12.30
N SER A 101 7.55 -1.58 13.01
CA SER A 101 7.85 -3.01 13.21
C SER A 101 7.93 -3.80 11.91
N ILE A 102 7.12 -3.45 10.89
CA ILE A 102 7.06 -4.16 9.61
C ILE A 102 7.65 -3.35 8.45
N PHE A 103 8.06 -2.10 8.68
CA PHE A 103 8.56 -1.19 7.65
C PHE A 103 9.66 -1.80 6.78
N ARG A 104 10.73 -2.33 7.40
CA ARG A 104 11.88 -2.87 6.66
C ARG A 104 11.50 -4.07 5.80
N GLU A 105 10.64 -4.93 6.32
CA GLU A 105 10.19 -6.12 5.63
C GLU A 105 9.26 -5.79 4.46
N HIS A 106 8.32 -4.87 4.67
CA HIS A 106 7.44 -4.38 3.61
C HIS A 106 8.25 -3.69 2.50
N LEU A 107 9.24 -2.85 2.87
CA LEU A 107 10.12 -2.19 1.90
C LEU A 107 10.96 -3.19 1.09
N ALA A 108 11.50 -4.21 1.76
CA ALA A 108 12.24 -5.29 1.10
C ALA A 108 11.35 -6.03 0.10
N GLN A 109 10.08 -6.27 0.44
CA GLN A 109 9.11 -6.88 -0.46
C GLN A 109 8.83 -5.99 -1.69
N ILE A 110 8.51 -4.71 -1.49
CA ILE A 110 8.28 -3.74 -2.58
C ILE A 110 9.50 -3.67 -3.52
N THR A 111 10.70 -3.59 -2.95
CA THR A 111 11.97 -3.55 -3.69
C THR A 111 12.21 -4.84 -4.47
N ARG A 112 11.90 -6.01 -3.89
CA ARG A 112 12.01 -7.32 -4.55
C ARG A 112 11.13 -7.40 -5.80
N TYR A 113 9.95 -6.80 -5.77
CA TYR A 113 9.04 -6.72 -6.92
C TYR A 113 9.36 -5.56 -7.87
N LYS A 114 10.45 -4.82 -7.64
CA LYS A 114 10.93 -3.70 -8.46
C LYS A 114 9.85 -2.63 -8.68
N LYS A 115 9.13 -2.29 -7.62
CA LYS A 115 8.10 -1.27 -7.64
C LYS A 115 8.68 0.07 -7.22
N ASP A 116 8.27 1.15 -7.89
CA ASP A 116 8.53 2.49 -7.38
C ASP A 116 7.72 2.70 -6.10
N PHE A 117 8.18 3.53 -5.17
CA PHE A 117 7.44 3.72 -3.93
C PHE A 117 7.62 5.09 -3.31
N LEU A 118 6.59 5.51 -2.57
CA LEU A 118 6.59 6.64 -1.67
C LEU A 118 6.24 6.12 -0.27
N VAL A 119 7.18 6.22 0.66
CA VAL A 119 6.88 5.94 2.07
C VAL A 119 6.56 7.24 2.78
N ILE A 120 5.37 7.29 3.39
CA ILE A 120 4.96 8.34 4.30
C ILE A 120 5.34 7.87 5.70
N GLY A 121 6.17 8.65 6.40
CA GLY A 121 6.60 8.34 7.76
C GLY A 121 6.93 9.61 8.54
N ASN A 122 6.98 9.49 9.86
CA ASN A 122 7.51 10.57 10.71
C ASN A 122 9.03 10.72 10.46
N ILE A 123 9.60 11.93 10.57
CA ILE A 123 11.02 12.28 10.34
C ILE A 123 12.00 11.28 10.97
N ASN A 124 11.63 10.66 12.10
CA ASN A 124 12.40 9.64 12.80
C ASN A 124 12.64 8.33 12.02
N ALA A 125 11.87 8.04 10.96
CA ALA A 125 12.00 6.84 10.14
C ALA A 125 13.26 6.86 9.22
N ILE A 126 13.86 8.03 8.99
CA ILE A 126 15.01 8.22 8.09
C ILE A 126 16.36 8.04 8.82
N SER A 127 16.35 7.90 10.16
CA SER A 127 17.57 7.96 10.97
C SER A 127 18.22 6.58 11.23
N ARG A 128 19.24 6.22 10.42
CA ARG A 128 20.60 5.71 10.80
C ARG A 128 21.20 4.71 9.79
N SER A 129 22.18 5.18 9.03
CA SER A 129 23.51 4.57 8.94
C SER A 129 24.53 5.62 8.44
N LEU A 130 24.92 6.56 9.30
CA LEU A 130 26.22 7.20 9.13
C LEU A 130 27.16 6.40 10.02
N SER A 131 28.06 5.64 9.40
CA SER A 131 29.26 5.18 10.08
C SER A 131 30.00 6.41 10.57
N SER A 132 29.82 6.76 11.83
CA SER A 132 30.69 7.71 12.50
C SER A 132 32.02 7.00 12.73
N ASN A 133 32.94 7.14 11.78
CA ASN A 133 34.35 7.09 12.12
C ASN A 133 35.16 8.09 11.30
N PRO A 134 35.37 9.32 11.80
CA PRO A 134 36.41 10.20 11.28
C PRO A 134 37.77 10.03 12.00
N ASN A 135 37.94 9.01 12.87
CA ASN A 135 39.22 8.76 13.56
C ASN A 135 39.76 7.32 13.33
N LYS A 136 39.92 6.92 12.07
CA LYS A 136 40.89 5.87 11.70
C LYS A 136 41.35 6.02 10.27
#